data_AF-C6LK53-F1
#
_entry.id   AF-C6LK53-F1
#
_cell.length_a   1.000
_cell.length_b   1.000
_cell.length_c   1.000
_cell.angle_alpha   90.00
_cell.angle_beta   90.00
_cell.angle_gamma   90.00
#
_symmetry.space_group_name_H-M   'P 1'
#
loop_
_entity.id
_entity.type
_entity.pdbx_description
1 polymer ?
#
loop_
_entity_poly.entity_id
_entity_poly.type
_entity_poly.pdbx_seq_one_letter_code
_entity_poly.pdbx_strand_id
1 'polypeptide(L)'
;MAQQERTEKKNGCLAQPGKEKDMKKIAMLNCLKANEICTGASCFRAFLRKEKSFERYRNEETELAAFFRCNGCGRDPLTDAGIQEKLQRLQEEHIEVVHVGVCTKDRAGKRCETIQKIVEQLESRGISVVDGTH
;
A
#
# COMPACT_ATOMS: atom_id res chain seq x y z
N MET A 1 33.41 56.43 -23.47
CA MET A 1 32.11 56.61 -22.79
C MET A 1 31.28 55.37 -23.03
N ALA A 2 30.81 54.76 -21.94
CA ALA A 2 29.76 53.73 -21.83
C ALA A 2 29.96 52.40 -22.60
N GLN A 3 30.63 51.43 -21.97
CA GLN A 3 30.32 50.01 -22.16
C GLN A 3 29.14 49.67 -21.25
N GLN A 4 28.01 49.26 -21.83
CA GLN A 4 26.86 48.73 -21.10
C GLN A 4 27.08 47.23 -20.90
N GLU A 5 27.42 46.82 -19.68
CA GLU A 5 27.40 45.43 -19.25
C GLU A 5 25.93 45.01 -19.02
N ARG A 6 25.45 44.08 -19.85
CA ARG A 6 24.18 43.38 -19.63
C ARG A 6 24.35 42.45 -18.43
N THR A 7 23.69 42.79 -17.33
CA THR A 7 23.53 41.90 -16.18
C THR A 7 22.52 40.80 -16.53
N GLU A 8 23.02 39.58 -16.74
CA GLU A 8 22.19 38.38 -16.81
C GLU A 8 21.63 38.08 -15.41
N LYS A 9 20.37 38.45 -15.19
CA LYS A 9 19.57 37.96 -14.06
C LYS A 9 19.37 36.45 -14.21
N LYS A 10 20.24 35.66 -13.58
CA LYS A 10 19.98 34.25 -13.30
C LYS A 10 18.80 34.17 -12.34
N ASN A 11 17.60 33.96 -12.89
CA ASN A 11 16.43 33.52 -12.14
C ASN A 11 16.70 32.12 -11.58
N GLY A 12 17.33 32.08 -10.39
CA GLY A 12 17.41 30.90 -9.56
C GLY A 12 16.04 30.61 -8.97
N CYS A 13 15.21 29.85 -9.67
CA CYS A 13 14.12 29.13 -9.04
C CYS A 13 14.74 27.90 -8.36
N LEU A 14 15.32 28.10 -7.17
CA LEU A 14 15.62 26.99 -6.28
C LEU A 14 14.28 26.46 -5.80
N ALA A 15 13.79 25.40 -6.45
CA ALA A 15 12.73 24.57 -5.93
C ALA A 15 13.15 24.15 -4.52
N GLN A 16 12.45 24.67 -3.52
CA GLN A 16 12.71 24.31 -2.14
C GLN A 16 12.38 22.82 -1.97
N PRO A 17 13.26 22.00 -1.38
CA PRO A 17 12.92 20.63 -1.03
C PRO A 17 11.83 20.71 0.04
N GLY A 18 10.58 20.50 -0.39
CA GLY A 18 9.44 20.46 0.49
C GLY A 18 9.66 19.38 1.54
N LYS A 19 9.42 19.72 2.81
CA LYS A 19 9.36 18.76 3.92
C LYS A 19 8.52 17.56 3.50
N GLU A 20 9.15 16.40 3.43
CA GLU A 20 8.54 15.07 3.34
C GLU A 20 7.75 14.86 4.64
N LYS A 21 6.54 15.42 4.66
CA LYS A 21 5.68 15.49 5.83
C LYS A 21 4.94 14.16 5.91
N ASP A 22 5.42 13.24 6.75
CA ASP A 22 4.75 12.07 7.33
C ASP A 22 3.57 11.49 6.52
N MET A 23 3.79 11.14 5.25
CA MET A 23 2.75 10.52 4.43
C MET A 23 2.67 9.05 4.77
N LYS A 24 1.54 8.62 5.31
CA LYS A 24 1.37 7.25 5.78
C LYS A 24 1.33 6.27 4.62
N LYS A 25 2.30 5.36 4.55
CA LYS A 25 2.40 4.40 3.45
C LYS A 25 1.57 3.15 3.75
N ILE A 26 0.59 2.90 2.89
CA ILE A 26 -0.31 1.77 3.02
C ILE A 26 -0.22 0.84 1.81
N ALA A 27 -0.57 -0.42 2.02
CA ALA A 27 -0.70 -1.41 0.97
C ALA A 27 -2.04 -2.15 1.06
N MET A 28 -2.39 -2.87 0.00
CA MET A 28 -3.57 -3.74 -0.06
C MET A 28 -3.19 -5.17 -0.41
N LEU A 29 -3.69 -6.12 0.38
CA LEU A 29 -3.59 -7.56 0.13
C LEU A 29 -4.97 -8.12 -0.23
N ASN A 30 -5.08 -8.70 -1.42
CA ASN A 30 -6.28 -9.40 -1.85
C ASN A 30 -6.04 -10.88 -2.19
N CYS A 31 -7.10 -11.68 -2.25
CA CYS A 31 -7.02 -13.08 -2.66
C CYS A 31 -6.75 -13.21 -4.17
N LEU A 32 -5.89 -14.16 -4.56
CA LEU A 32 -5.63 -14.49 -5.97
C LEU A 32 -6.83 -15.17 -6.63
N LYS A 33 -7.55 -16.04 -5.90
CA LYS A 33 -8.76 -16.71 -6.42
C LYS A 33 -9.82 -15.70 -6.88
N ALA A 34 -9.94 -14.57 -6.19
CA ALA A 34 -10.89 -13.52 -6.56
C ALA A 34 -10.51 -12.82 -7.88
N ASN A 35 -9.29 -12.99 -8.40
CA ASN A 35 -8.79 -12.29 -9.57
C ASN A 35 -9.55 -12.61 -10.87
N GLU A 36 -10.24 -13.75 -10.93
CA GLU A 36 -11.10 -14.11 -12.07
C GLU A 36 -12.24 -13.10 -12.30
N ILE A 37 -12.70 -12.43 -11.24
CA ILE A 37 -13.85 -11.50 -11.30
C ILE A 37 -13.57 -10.12 -10.68
N CYS A 38 -12.57 -10.01 -9.80
CA CYS A 38 -12.32 -8.82 -8.99
C CYS A 38 -11.23 -7.95 -9.63
N THR A 39 -11.66 -6.85 -10.24
CA THR A 39 -10.77 -5.81 -10.78
C THR A 39 -10.13 -4.92 -9.71
N GLY A 40 -10.54 -5.04 -8.45
CA GLY A 40 -10.10 -4.17 -7.36
C GLY A 40 -10.75 -2.78 -7.37
N ALA A 41 -11.62 -2.46 -8.34
CA ALA A 41 -12.19 -1.12 -8.51
C ALA A 41 -12.85 -0.56 -7.24
N SER A 42 -13.63 -1.37 -6.51
CA SER A 42 -14.25 -0.97 -5.24
C SER A 42 -13.21 -0.70 -4.14
N CYS A 43 -12.11 -1.44 -4.09
CA CYS A 43 -11.03 -1.21 -3.11
C CYS A 43 -10.36 0.15 -3.36
N PHE A 44 -10.00 0.43 -4.62
CA PHE A 44 -9.41 1.72 -4.99
C PHE A 44 -10.39 2.88 -4.79
N ARG A 45 -11.67 2.71 -5.14
CA ARG A 45 -12.69 3.74 -4.89
C ARG A 45 -12.84 4.04 -3.40
N ALA A 46 -12.90 3.01 -2.55
CA ALA A 46 -12.99 3.17 -1.10
C ALA A 46 -11.77 3.90 -0.54
N PHE A 47 -10.56 3.58 -1.03
CA PHE A 47 -9.34 4.29 -0.65
C PHE A 47 -9.37 5.76 -1.09
N LEU A 48 -9.63 6.04 -2.37
CA LEU A 48 -9.64 7.40 -2.92
C LEU A 48 -10.67 8.30 -2.25
N ARG A 49 -11.81 7.74 -1.84
CA ARG A 49 -12.90 8.48 -1.19
C ARG A 49 -12.83 8.45 0.34
N LYS A 50 -11.83 7.76 0.91
CA LYS A 50 -11.70 7.55 2.36
C LYS A 50 -12.98 6.98 3.00
N GLU A 51 -13.54 5.95 2.38
CA GLU A 51 -14.77 5.27 2.82
C GLU A 51 -14.44 3.92 3.50
N LYS A 52 -15.40 3.38 4.27
CA LYS A 52 -15.30 2.05 4.88
C LYS A 52 -14.08 1.95 5.79
N SER A 53 -13.22 0.94 5.60
CA SER A 53 -12.02 0.76 6.41
C SER A 53 -11.04 1.92 6.30
N PHE A 54 -11.12 2.74 5.24
CA PHE A 54 -10.24 3.89 5.01
C PHE A 54 -10.75 5.19 5.65
N GLU A 55 -11.93 5.21 6.28
CA GLU A 55 -12.46 6.39 7.01
C GLU A 55 -11.52 6.86 8.12
N ARG A 56 -10.74 5.93 8.67
CA ARG A 56 -9.73 6.22 9.68
C ARG A 56 -8.65 7.20 9.22
N TYR A 57 -8.45 7.34 7.91
CA TYR A 57 -7.45 8.23 7.34
C TYR A 57 -8.04 9.54 6.80
N ARG A 58 -9.26 9.94 7.20
CA ARG A 58 -9.89 11.18 6.70
C ARG A 58 -9.10 12.44 7.01
N ASN A 59 -8.29 12.42 8.08
CA ASN A 59 -7.48 13.54 8.54
C ASN A 59 -5.98 13.27 8.41
N GLU A 60 -5.59 12.24 7.65
CA GLU A 60 -4.20 11.81 7.45
C GLU A 60 -3.90 11.75 5.95
N GLU A 61 -2.74 12.29 5.56
CA GLU A 61 -2.21 12.06 4.21
C GLU A 61 -1.72 10.62 4.11
N THR A 62 -2.10 9.92 3.03
CA THR A 62 -1.71 8.52 2.84
C THR A 62 -1.32 8.24 1.40
N GLU A 63 -0.35 7.38 1.22
CA GLU A 63 0.05 6.82 -0.08
C GLU A 63 -0.38 5.36 -0.17
N LEU A 64 -1.10 4.98 -1.24
CA LEU A 64 -1.26 3.57 -1.58
C LEU A 64 -0.05 3.10 -2.38
N ALA A 65 1.01 2.74 -1.66
CA ALA A 65 2.32 2.44 -2.22
C ALA A 65 2.44 1.01 -2.78
N ALA A 66 1.58 0.08 -2.36
CA ALA A 66 1.57 -1.27 -2.91
C ALA A 66 0.19 -1.92 -3.00
N PHE A 67 0.02 -2.78 -4.00
CA PHE A 67 -1.14 -3.64 -4.18
C PHE A 67 -0.66 -5.02 -4.58
N PHE A 68 -1.04 -6.05 -3.82
CA PHE A 68 -0.58 -7.41 -4.09
C PHE A 68 -1.65 -8.45 -3.79
N ARG A 69 -1.39 -9.65 -4.32
CA ARG A 69 -2.20 -10.84 -4.07
C ARG A 69 -1.36 -11.90 -3.36
N CYS A 70 -2.04 -12.80 -2.64
CA CYS A 70 -1.41 -14.08 -2.30
C CYS A 70 -1.02 -14.85 -3.56
N ASN A 71 -0.28 -15.93 -3.41
CA ASN A 71 0.09 -16.81 -4.52
C ASN A 71 -0.89 -18.00 -4.67
N GLY A 72 -2.11 -17.88 -4.14
CA GLY A 72 -3.09 -18.95 -4.19
C GLY A 72 -2.92 -20.01 -3.10
N CYS A 73 -3.92 -20.89 -3.00
CA CYS A 73 -4.00 -21.90 -1.95
C CYS A 73 -3.11 -23.11 -2.23
N GLY A 74 -2.82 -23.92 -1.20
CA GLY A 74 -2.02 -25.15 -1.34
C GLY A 74 -0.50 -24.93 -1.34
N ARG A 75 -0.04 -23.68 -1.21
CA ARG A 75 1.37 -23.32 -1.01
C ARG A 75 1.54 -22.71 0.37
N ASP A 76 2.61 -23.07 1.07
CA ASP A 76 2.93 -22.44 2.36
C ASP A 76 3.56 -21.06 2.12
N PRO A 77 2.94 -19.96 2.57
CA PRO A 77 3.51 -18.62 2.45
C PRO A 77 4.88 -18.46 3.11
N LEU A 78 5.24 -19.29 4.10
CA LEU A 78 6.54 -19.24 4.75
C LEU A 78 7.69 -19.70 3.83
N THR A 79 7.39 -20.60 2.89
CA THR A 79 8.39 -21.16 1.97
C THR A 79 8.18 -20.73 0.52
N ASP A 80 7.09 -20.02 0.21
CA ASP A 80 6.84 -19.47 -1.12
C ASP A 80 7.74 -18.25 -1.38
N ALA A 81 8.76 -18.42 -2.22
CA ALA A 81 9.74 -17.39 -2.54
C ALA A 81 9.10 -16.09 -3.07
N GLY A 82 8.02 -16.20 -3.85
CA GLY A 82 7.32 -15.03 -4.37
C GLY A 82 6.53 -14.27 -3.30
N ILE A 83 6.06 -14.94 -2.24
CA ILE A 83 5.52 -14.25 -1.06
C ILE A 83 6.65 -13.59 -0.27
N GLN A 84 7.77 -14.28 -0.06
CA GLN A 84 8.90 -13.69 0.67
C GLN A 84 9.44 -12.43 0.00
N GLU A 85 9.58 -12.44 -1.33
CA GLU A 85 9.99 -11.26 -2.11
C GLU A 85 9.00 -10.10 -1.95
N LYS A 86 7.69 -10.37 -2.02
CA LYS A 86 6.65 -9.34 -1.78
C LYS A 86 6.77 -8.76 -0.37
N LEU A 87 6.90 -9.60 0.65
CA LEU A 87 7.00 -9.15 2.04
C LEU A 87 8.25 -8.32 2.30
N GLN A 88 9.39 -8.73 1.72
CA GLN A 88 10.63 -7.96 1.75
C GLN A 88 10.41 -6.59 1.08
N ARG A 89 9.81 -6.56 -0.11
CA ARG A 89 9.55 -5.31 -0.82
C ARG A 89 8.66 -4.35 -0.03
N LEU A 90 7.67 -4.84 0.70
CA LEU A 90 6.85 -3.99 1.58
C LEU A 90 7.68 -3.31 2.69
N GLN A 91 8.70 -4.00 3.23
CA GLN A 91 9.61 -3.39 4.21
C GLN A 91 10.53 -2.34 3.58
N GLU A 92 11.06 -2.62 2.38
CA GLU A 92 11.88 -1.68 1.61
C GLU A 92 11.12 -0.41 1.21
N GLU A 93 9.83 -0.55 0.89
CA GLU A 93 8.95 0.58 0.59
C GLU A 93 8.46 1.33 1.84
N HIS A 94 8.83 0.85 3.04
CA HIS A 94 8.40 1.39 4.32
C HIS A 94 6.87 1.39 4.51
N ILE A 95 6.20 0.32 4.09
CA ILE A 95 4.76 0.15 4.31
C ILE A 95 4.48 0.01 5.81
N GLU A 96 3.60 0.86 6.33
CA GLU A 96 3.21 0.85 7.74
C GLU A 96 1.96 0.00 7.99
N VAL A 97 1.02 0.00 7.04
CA VAL A 97 -0.28 -0.68 7.18
C VAL A 97 -0.66 -1.44 5.92
N VAL A 98 -1.09 -2.69 6.07
CA VAL A 98 -1.70 -3.48 4.99
C VAL A 98 -3.20 -3.64 5.27
N HIS A 99 -4.01 -3.16 4.33
CA HIS A 99 -5.44 -3.45 4.27
C HIS A 99 -5.69 -4.80 3.61
N VAL A 100 -6.39 -5.69 4.30
CA VAL A 100 -6.68 -7.04 3.81
C VAL A 100 -8.11 -7.07 3.28
N GLY A 101 -8.28 -7.24 1.98
CA GLY A 101 -9.58 -7.14 1.31
C GLY A 101 -10.60 -8.16 1.81
N VAL A 102 -11.89 -7.79 1.73
CA VAL A 102 -13.01 -8.65 2.13
C VAL A 102 -13.04 -10.00 1.39
N CYS A 103 -12.48 -10.04 0.18
CA CYS A 103 -12.31 -11.26 -0.62
C CYS A 103 -11.40 -12.33 0.00
N THR A 104 -10.74 -12.04 1.12
CA THR A 104 -9.89 -12.98 1.87
C THR A 104 -10.66 -13.77 2.93
N LYS A 105 -11.93 -13.42 3.17
CA LYS A 105 -12.82 -14.09 4.12
C LYS A 105 -13.92 -14.84 3.36
N ASP A 106 -14.43 -15.91 3.96
CA ASP A 106 -15.62 -16.61 3.47
C ASP A 106 -16.92 -15.90 3.90
N ARG A 107 -18.07 -16.47 3.54
CA ARG A 107 -19.39 -15.90 3.89
C ARG A 107 -19.66 -15.88 5.40
N ALA A 108 -18.99 -16.71 6.19
CA ALA A 108 -19.07 -16.73 7.64
C ALA A 108 -18.08 -15.76 8.29
N GLY A 109 -17.26 -15.06 7.51
CA GLY A 109 -16.24 -14.14 7.99
C GLY A 109 -14.91 -14.81 8.38
N LYS A 110 -14.76 -16.13 8.17
CA LYS A 110 -13.51 -16.83 8.45
C LYS A 110 -12.47 -16.48 7.39
N ARG A 111 -11.28 -16.04 7.83
CA ARG A 111 -10.16 -15.72 6.94
C ARG A 111 -9.54 -17.00 6.35
N CYS A 112 -9.16 -16.92 5.08
CA CYS A 112 -8.39 -17.96 4.39
C CYS A 112 -7.06 -18.24 5.11
N GLU A 113 -6.73 -19.51 5.33
CA GLU A 113 -5.52 -19.95 6.05
C GLU A 113 -4.22 -19.45 5.42
N THR A 114 -4.12 -19.46 4.08
CA THR A 114 -2.96 -18.88 3.36
C THR A 114 -2.84 -17.39 3.64
N ILE A 115 -3.94 -16.64 3.67
CA ILE A 115 -3.91 -15.20 3.98
C ILE A 115 -3.57 -14.98 5.46
N GLN A 116 -4.07 -15.81 6.35
CA GLN A 116 -3.78 -15.73 7.78
C GLN A 116 -2.27 -15.87 8.05
N LYS A 117 -1.61 -16.85 7.43
CA LYS A 117 -0.13 -16.98 7.50
C LYS A 117 0.62 -15.78 6.91
N ILE A 118 0.08 -15.10 5.89
CA ILE A 118 0.68 -13.87 5.36
C ILE A 118 0.50 -12.71 6.36
N VAL A 119 -0.66 -12.60 6.98
CA VAL A 119 -0.94 -11.59 8.02
C VAL A 119 0.02 -11.75 9.21
N GLU A 120 0.20 -12.96 9.70
CA GLU A 120 1.16 -13.25 10.78
C GLU A 120 2.58 -12.81 10.43
N GLN A 121 3.00 -13.02 9.17
CA GLN A 121 4.31 -12.57 8.68
C GLN A 121 4.41 -11.06 8.51
N LEU A 122 3.32 -10.37 8.17
CA LEU A 122 3.30 -8.90 8.12
C LEU A 122 3.46 -8.33 9.52
N GLU A 123 2.70 -8.84 10.47
CA GLU A 123 2.74 -8.41 11.88
C GLU A 123 4.10 -8.69 12.51
N SER A 124 4.70 -9.86 12.25
CA SER A 124 6.06 -10.19 12.73
C SER A 124 7.15 -9.28 12.16
N ARG A 125 6.86 -8.58 11.05
CA ARG A 125 7.75 -7.61 10.39
C ARG A 125 7.48 -6.16 10.81
N GLY A 126 6.58 -5.95 11.77
CA GLY A 126 6.19 -4.62 12.25
C GLY A 126 5.19 -3.89 11.37
N ILE A 127 4.59 -4.57 10.37
CA ILE A 127 3.58 -3.99 9.49
C ILE A 127 2.21 -4.25 10.10
N SER A 128 1.46 -3.19 10.38
CA SER A 128 0.11 -3.30 10.95
C SER A 128 -0.88 -3.84 9.92
N VAL A 129 -1.86 -4.62 10.37
CA VAL A 129 -2.90 -5.19 9.50
C VAL A 129 -4.27 -4.64 9.85
N VAL A 130 -5.00 -4.16 8.84
CA VAL A 130 -6.39 -3.72 8.97
C VAL A 130 -7.28 -4.61 8.12
N ASP A 131 -8.33 -5.13 8.76
CA ASP A 131 -9.35 -5.89 8.05
C ASP A 131 -10.27 -4.99 7.22
N GLY A 132 -10.48 -5.39 5.97
CA GLY A 132 -11.43 -4.77 5.06
C GLY A 132 -10.81 -3.75 4.11
N THR A 133 -11.53 -3.55 3.00
CA THR A 133 -11.30 -2.48 2.04
C THR A 133 -12.61 -1.75 1.72
N HIS A 134 -13.54 -2.41 1.01
CA HIS A 134 -14.84 -1.89 0.61
C HIS A 134 -16.01 -2.71 1.15
#